data_AF-A0A8H5WZ48-F1
#
_entry.id   AF-A0A8H5WZ48-F1
#
_cell.length_a   1.000
_cell.length_b   1.000
_cell.length_c   1.000
_cell.angle_alpha   90.00
_cell.angle_beta   90.00
_cell.angle_gamma   90.00
#
_symmetry.space_group_name_H-M   'P 1'
#
loop_
_entity.id
_entity.type
_entity.pdbx_description
1 polymer ?
#
loop_
_entity_poly.entity_id
_entity_poly.type
_entity_poly.pdbx_seq_one_letter_code
_entity_poly.pdbx_strand_id
1 'polypeptide(L)'
;MISEGSVPEWRDGGTFLTGMAGLAISDRILGRDCGEKLRNRFERSLEEEFTECDGRILPIRSEFTGLTLPGLCGSLTDCINAMLLTAYLPHLAHRNWAMIRKEFIKYDSKGELVVRDLKGADKMDPGSYRAGEGPLRAFIAATAAEFGDEKIRSEALEQLDNGLSATTQVIALMARLVKQRDLANATLHGPSKEALSGSILEEAPFPEVLVAKAYSEYGKKLDLVVYNGKDAGVFKLGLERLIPSKQYSVSTGGSVTADGAGKAYIDAKINGRTQIILQPIE
;
A
#
# COMPACT_ATOMS: atom_id res chain seq x y z
N MET A 1 20.43 15.23 -12.32
CA MET A 1 21.13 14.95 -11.06
C MET A 1 20.44 13.72 -10.49
N ILE A 2 20.90 12.53 -10.90
CA ILE A 2 20.35 11.24 -10.46
C ILE A 2 21.18 10.88 -9.21
N SER A 3 20.50 10.59 -8.10
CA SER A 3 21.10 10.46 -6.77
C SER A 3 22.10 9.31 -6.67
N GLU A 4 23.20 9.56 -5.95
CA GLU A 4 24.28 8.64 -5.55
C GLU A 4 23.82 7.52 -4.58
N GLY A 5 22.76 6.79 -4.93
CA GLY A 5 22.22 5.69 -4.11
C GLY A 5 22.33 4.30 -4.74
N SER A 6 22.58 4.21 -6.05
CA SER A 6 22.88 2.95 -6.72
C SER A 6 24.38 2.72 -6.75
N VAL A 7 24.84 1.47 -6.58
CA VAL A 7 26.23 1.10 -6.89
C VAL A 7 26.55 1.71 -8.28
N PRO A 8 27.63 2.48 -8.46
CA PRO A 8 27.85 3.36 -9.63
C PRO A 8 27.72 2.74 -11.03
N GLU A 9 27.59 1.41 -11.10
CA GLU A 9 27.65 0.60 -12.32
C GLU A 9 26.35 -0.20 -12.57
N TRP A 10 25.45 -0.24 -11.58
CA TRP A 10 24.22 -1.02 -11.63
C TRP A 10 23.00 -0.11 -11.48
N ARG A 11 22.11 -0.19 -12.46
CA ARG A 11 20.86 0.56 -12.46
C ARG A 11 19.72 -0.35 -12.04
N ASP A 12 18.93 0.12 -11.07
CA ASP A 12 17.76 -0.58 -10.53
C ASP A 12 16.47 0.00 -11.11
N GLY A 13 15.71 -0.84 -11.83
CA GLY A 13 14.45 -0.47 -12.46
C GLY A 13 13.41 -0.04 -11.43
N GLY A 14 13.31 -0.75 -10.30
CA GLY A 14 12.32 -0.46 -9.26
C GLY A 14 12.47 0.93 -8.65
N THR A 15 13.71 1.37 -8.42
CA THR A 15 14.01 2.73 -7.95
C THR A 15 13.55 3.79 -8.95
N PHE A 16 13.74 3.59 -10.26
CA PHE A 16 13.27 4.55 -11.26
C PHE A 16 11.75 4.60 -11.37
N LEU A 17 11.07 3.44 -11.31
CA LEU A 17 9.60 3.38 -11.29
C LEU A 17 9.04 4.15 -10.08
N THR A 18 9.66 3.99 -8.91
CA THR A 18 9.28 4.73 -7.69
C THR A 18 9.55 6.22 -7.84
N GLY A 19 10.67 6.60 -8.46
CA GLY A 19 11.00 8.00 -8.75
C GLY A 19 9.96 8.68 -9.65
N MET A 20 9.45 7.99 -10.67
CA MET A 20 8.37 8.50 -11.52
C MET A 20 7.05 8.68 -10.77
N ALA A 21 6.68 7.74 -9.90
CA ALA A 21 5.52 7.91 -9.02
C ALA A 21 5.68 9.14 -8.10
N GLY A 22 6.88 9.34 -7.54
CA GLY A 22 7.20 10.53 -6.73
C GLY A 22 7.11 11.84 -7.53
N LEU A 23 7.55 11.84 -8.80
CA LEU A 23 7.38 12.99 -9.69
C LEU A 23 5.91 13.29 -9.98
N ALA A 24 5.08 12.27 -10.23
CA ALA A 24 3.64 12.45 -10.43
C ALA A 24 2.96 13.07 -9.19
N ILE A 25 3.35 12.62 -7.99
CA ILE A 25 2.86 13.21 -6.73
C ILE A 25 3.35 14.65 -6.56
N SER A 26 4.62 14.92 -6.88
CA SER A 26 5.24 16.25 -6.78
C SER A 26 4.57 17.25 -7.72
N ASP A 27 4.33 16.87 -8.97
CA ASP A 27 3.63 17.66 -9.97
C ASP A 27 2.24 18.08 -9.46
N ARG A 28 1.48 17.13 -8.90
CA ARG A 28 0.17 17.38 -8.29
C ARG A 28 0.23 18.33 -7.09
N ILE A 29 1.16 18.12 -6.16
CA ILE A 29 1.23 18.89 -4.90
C ILE A 29 1.78 20.31 -5.15
N LEU A 30 2.78 20.43 -6.02
CA LEU A 30 3.53 21.68 -6.24
C LEU A 30 3.06 22.46 -7.48
N GLY A 31 2.09 21.92 -8.24
CA GLY A 31 1.60 22.54 -9.48
C GLY A 31 2.67 22.59 -10.58
N ARG A 32 3.48 21.53 -10.70
CA ARG A 32 4.55 21.39 -11.71
C ARG A 32 4.16 20.33 -12.74
N ASP A 33 4.96 20.20 -13.79
CA ASP A 33 4.75 19.26 -14.90
C ASP A 33 6.04 18.47 -15.26
N CYS A 34 6.92 18.26 -14.28
CA CYS A 34 8.20 17.59 -14.46
C CYS A 34 8.05 16.13 -14.86
N GLY A 35 7.16 15.40 -14.20
CA GLY A 35 6.83 14.01 -14.49
C GLY A 35 6.18 13.86 -15.86
N GLU A 36 5.22 14.73 -16.19
CA GLU A 36 4.55 14.68 -17.49
C GLU A 36 5.52 14.94 -18.65
N LYS A 37 6.43 15.91 -18.51
CA LYS A 37 7.48 16.17 -19.51
C LYS A 37 8.47 15.01 -19.66
N LEU A 38 8.73 14.28 -18.58
CA LEU A 38 9.69 13.16 -18.58
C LEU A 38 9.07 11.86 -19.09
N ARG A 39 7.73 11.70 -19.00
CA ARG A 39 6.99 10.46 -19.23
C ARG A 39 7.38 9.72 -20.51
N ASN A 40 7.30 10.37 -21.66
CA ASN A 40 7.59 9.72 -22.95
C ASN A 40 9.05 9.27 -23.07
N ARG A 41 9.99 10.08 -22.56
CA ARG A 41 11.41 9.71 -22.55
C ARG A 41 11.66 8.54 -21.61
N PHE A 42 11.03 8.56 -20.44
CA PHE A 42 11.13 7.51 -19.45
C PHE A 42 10.57 6.18 -19.98
N GLU A 43 9.38 6.20 -20.57
CA GLU A 43 8.75 5.03 -21.18
C GLU A 43 9.63 4.42 -22.26
N ARG A 44 10.13 5.25 -23.19
CA ARG A 44 11.03 4.77 -24.24
C ARG A 44 12.29 4.13 -23.66
N SER A 45 12.94 4.75 -22.67
CA SER A 45 14.12 4.17 -22.02
C SER A 45 13.78 2.87 -21.26
N LEU A 46 12.61 2.78 -20.65
CA LEU A 46 12.15 1.57 -19.97
C LEU A 46 11.95 0.42 -20.96
N GLU A 47 11.37 0.69 -22.13
CA GLU A 47 11.15 -0.29 -23.19
C GLU A 47 12.45 -0.68 -23.91
N GLU A 48 13.33 0.28 -24.21
CA GLU A 48 14.56 0.02 -24.96
C GLU A 48 15.68 -0.60 -24.09
N GLU A 49 15.79 -0.22 -22.82
CA GLU A 49 16.93 -0.59 -21.97
C GLU A 49 16.60 -1.56 -20.85
N PHE A 50 15.33 -1.64 -20.43
CA PHE A 50 14.91 -2.39 -19.24
C PHE A 50 13.81 -3.41 -19.52
N THR A 51 13.46 -3.65 -20.78
CA THR A 51 12.42 -4.61 -21.14
C THR A 51 13.02 -5.74 -21.97
N GLU A 52 12.79 -6.99 -21.56
CA GLU A 52 13.17 -8.18 -22.33
C GLU A 52 12.26 -8.37 -23.55
N CYS A 53 12.68 -9.21 -24.51
CA CYS A 53 11.90 -9.48 -25.72
C CYS A 53 10.50 -10.07 -25.45
N ASP A 54 10.29 -10.70 -24.29
CA ASP A 54 8.99 -11.21 -23.85
C ASP A 54 8.10 -10.13 -23.21
N GLY A 55 8.63 -8.93 -23.00
CA GLY A 55 7.95 -7.79 -22.40
C GLY A 55 8.17 -7.63 -20.89
N ARG A 56 8.94 -8.51 -20.24
CA ARG A 56 9.26 -8.39 -18.81
C ARG A 56 10.20 -7.23 -18.52
N ILE A 57 9.98 -6.58 -17.38
CA ILE A 57 10.82 -5.47 -16.93
C ILE A 57 11.94 -6.01 -16.05
N LEU A 58 13.17 -5.71 -16.42
CA LEU A 58 14.37 -6.09 -15.70
C LEU A 58 14.44 -5.36 -14.34
N PRO A 59 14.68 -6.08 -13.23
CA PRO A 59 14.93 -5.47 -11.93
C PRO A 59 16.24 -4.69 -11.93
N ILE A 60 17.31 -5.27 -12.47
CA ILE A 60 18.64 -4.68 -12.41
C ILE A 60 19.38 -4.90 -13.73
N ARG A 61 20.12 -3.89 -14.15
CA ARG A 61 20.96 -3.94 -15.35
C ARG A 61 22.27 -3.20 -15.12
N SER A 62 23.37 -3.81 -15.53
CA SER A 62 24.68 -3.14 -15.57
C SER A 62 24.69 -2.10 -16.68
N GLU A 63 25.11 -0.88 -16.36
CA GLU A 63 25.19 0.21 -17.34
C GLU A 63 26.25 -0.06 -18.41
N PHE A 64 27.39 -0.66 -18.02
CA PHE A 64 28.51 -0.89 -18.93
C PHE A 64 28.32 -2.11 -19.82
N THR A 65 27.76 -3.18 -19.27
CA THR A 65 27.72 -4.49 -19.96
C THR A 65 26.33 -4.87 -20.45
N GLY A 66 25.28 -4.19 -19.96
CA GLY A 66 23.90 -4.58 -20.18
C GLY A 66 23.48 -5.88 -19.49
N LEU A 67 24.38 -6.50 -18.71
CA LEU A 67 24.08 -7.74 -18.01
C LEU A 67 23.05 -7.52 -16.89
N THR A 68 22.12 -8.45 -16.77
CA THR A 68 21.22 -8.59 -15.61
C THR A 68 21.75 -9.67 -14.67
N LEU A 69 21.34 -9.64 -13.41
CA LEU A 69 21.68 -10.68 -12.43
C LEU A 69 20.65 -11.83 -12.50
N PRO A 70 21.06 -13.05 -12.93
CA PRO A 70 20.16 -14.19 -12.99
C PRO A 70 19.57 -14.53 -11.61
N GLY A 71 18.26 -14.76 -11.55
CA GLY A 71 17.56 -15.12 -10.30
C GLY A 71 17.06 -13.95 -9.46
N LEU A 72 17.38 -12.69 -9.81
CA LEU A 72 16.69 -11.51 -9.28
C LEU A 72 15.44 -11.13 -10.10
N CYS A 73 15.38 -11.60 -11.36
CA CYS A 73 14.21 -11.50 -12.23
C CYS A 73 13.23 -12.63 -11.88
N GLY A 74 12.16 -12.30 -11.18
CA GLY A 74 11.12 -13.25 -10.77
C GLY A 74 9.74 -12.60 -10.73
N SER A 75 8.72 -13.44 -10.59
CA SER A 75 7.30 -13.03 -10.46
C SER A 75 7.07 -12.00 -9.35
N LEU A 76 7.88 -12.04 -8.27
CA LEU A 76 7.81 -11.06 -7.19
C LEU A 76 8.12 -9.65 -7.70
N THR A 77 9.21 -9.49 -8.45
CA THR A 77 9.58 -8.20 -9.05
C THR A 77 8.55 -7.78 -10.10
N ASP A 78 8.03 -8.71 -10.90
CA ASP A 78 6.98 -8.42 -11.88
C ASP A 78 5.73 -7.82 -11.21
N CYS A 79 5.33 -8.35 -10.04
CA CYS A 79 4.23 -7.81 -9.23
C CYS A 79 4.51 -6.37 -8.75
N ILE A 80 5.71 -6.11 -8.22
CA ILE A 80 6.12 -4.78 -7.77
C ILE A 80 6.07 -3.79 -8.94
N ASN A 81 6.64 -4.18 -10.09
CA ASN A 81 6.67 -3.35 -11.28
C ASN A 81 5.25 -3.04 -11.77
N ALA A 82 4.37 -4.05 -11.82
CA ALA A 82 2.98 -3.88 -12.21
C ALA A 82 2.25 -2.88 -11.31
N MET A 83 2.41 -2.97 -9.98
CA MET A 83 1.81 -2.02 -9.03
C MET A 83 2.37 -0.60 -9.17
N LEU A 84 3.69 -0.45 -9.33
CA LEU A 84 4.31 0.88 -9.45
C LEU A 84 3.89 1.59 -10.73
N LEU A 85 3.64 0.87 -11.83
CA LEU A 85 3.32 1.45 -13.13
C LEU A 85 1.86 1.92 -13.28
N THR A 86 0.94 1.49 -12.40
CA THR A 86 -0.50 1.69 -12.62
C THR A 86 -0.93 3.14 -12.75
N ALA A 87 -0.18 4.07 -12.14
CA ALA A 87 -0.48 5.50 -12.19
C ALA A 87 -0.04 6.19 -13.49
N TYR A 88 1.17 5.90 -14.01
CA TYR A 88 1.80 6.72 -15.06
C TYR A 88 2.07 5.98 -16.38
N LEU A 89 2.13 4.64 -16.37
CA LEU A 89 2.24 3.79 -17.57
C LEU A 89 1.30 2.58 -17.45
N PRO A 90 -0.03 2.82 -17.39
CA PRO A 90 -1.00 1.77 -17.10
C PRO A 90 -0.99 0.65 -18.13
N HIS A 91 -0.72 0.92 -19.40
CA HIS A 91 -0.63 -0.11 -20.44
C HIS A 91 0.50 -1.12 -20.17
N LEU A 92 1.66 -0.66 -19.69
CA LEU A 92 2.76 -1.55 -19.27
C LEU A 92 2.41 -2.33 -18.00
N ALA A 93 1.74 -1.67 -17.05
CA ALA A 93 1.24 -2.29 -15.83
C ALA A 93 0.29 -3.46 -16.15
N HIS A 94 -0.70 -3.22 -17.03
CA HIS A 94 -1.66 -4.22 -17.49
C HIS A 94 -0.99 -5.35 -18.28
N ARG A 95 0.02 -5.05 -19.12
CA ARG A 95 0.83 -6.07 -19.80
C ARG A 95 1.51 -6.99 -18.79
N ASN A 96 2.21 -6.41 -17.81
CA ASN A 96 2.90 -7.18 -16.78
C ASN A 96 1.95 -8.07 -15.99
N TRP A 97 0.81 -7.53 -15.55
CA TRP A 97 -0.18 -8.33 -14.83
C TRP A 97 -0.78 -9.44 -15.68
N ALA A 98 -1.06 -9.18 -16.97
CA ALA A 98 -1.53 -10.20 -17.89
C ALA A 98 -0.52 -11.34 -18.05
N MET A 99 0.78 -11.03 -18.15
CA MET A 99 1.84 -12.04 -18.19
C MET A 99 1.92 -12.84 -16.90
N ILE A 100 1.91 -12.18 -15.73
CA ILE A 100 1.98 -12.87 -14.44
C ILE A 100 0.85 -13.90 -14.30
N ARG A 101 -0.39 -13.47 -14.58
CA ARG A 101 -1.56 -14.36 -14.54
C ARG A 101 -1.47 -15.51 -15.54
N LYS A 102 -0.97 -15.23 -16.74
CA LYS A 102 -0.92 -16.24 -17.80
C LYS A 102 0.20 -17.25 -17.58
N GLU A 103 1.37 -16.82 -17.12
CA GLU A 103 2.55 -17.68 -17.07
C GLU A 103 2.67 -18.38 -15.71
N PHE A 104 2.45 -17.66 -14.61
CA PHE A 104 2.80 -18.16 -13.27
C PHE A 104 1.61 -18.57 -12.41
N ILE A 105 0.45 -17.94 -12.56
CA ILE A 105 -0.73 -18.24 -11.76
C ILE A 105 -1.56 -19.32 -12.46
N LYS A 106 -1.71 -20.48 -11.83
CA LYS A 106 -2.46 -21.63 -12.37
C LYS A 106 -3.43 -22.16 -11.32
N TYR A 107 -4.34 -23.00 -11.80
CA TYR A 107 -5.17 -23.84 -10.95
C TYR A 107 -4.74 -25.30 -11.12
N ASP A 108 -4.62 -26.02 -10.02
CA ASP A 108 -4.33 -27.45 -10.06
C ASP A 108 -5.59 -28.28 -10.37
N SER A 109 -5.48 -29.60 -10.32
CA SER A 109 -6.63 -30.51 -10.56
C SER A 109 -7.74 -30.41 -9.51
N LYS A 110 -7.45 -29.84 -8.32
CA LYS A 110 -8.43 -29.61 -7.25
C LYS A 110 -9.08 -28.22 -7.34
N GLY A 111 -8.62 -27.38 -8.27
CA GLY A 111 -9.08 -26.01 -8.40
C GLY A 111 -8.44 -25.07 -7.39
N GLU A 112 -7.31 -25.44 -6.78
CA GLU A 112 -6.55 -24.58 -5.88
C GLU A 112 -5.56 -23.71 -6.68
N LEU A 113 -5.44 -22.43 -6.29
CA LEU A 113 -4.47 -21.53 -6.88
C LEU A 113 -3.05 -22.00 -6.56
N VAL A 114 -2.22 -22.18 -7.58
CA VAL A 114 -0.81 -22.54 -7.46
C VAL A 114 0.05 -21.57 -8.26
N VAL A 115 1.19 -21.20 -7.70
CA VAL A 115 2.19 -20.38 -8.39
C VAL A 115 3.30 -21.29 -8.90
N ARG A 116 3.55 -21.26 -10.21
CA ARG A 116 4.53 -22.15 -10.86
C ARG A 116 5.79 -21.39 -11.26
N ASP A 117 6.82 -22.17 -11.59
CA ASP A 117 8.07 -21.69 -12.19
C ASP A 117 8.81 -20.62 -11.37
N LEU A 118 8.69 -20.70 -10.04
CA LEU A 118 9.37 -19.81 -9.09
C LEU A 118 10.89 -19.92 -9.24
N LYS A 119 11.56 -18.77 -9.39
CA LYS A 119 13.02 -18.69 -9.54
C LYS A 119 13.63 -17.71 -8.57
N GLY A 120 14.79 -18.06 -8.01
CA GLY A 120 15.62 -17.17 -7.19
C GLY A 120 14.83 -16.39 -6.13
N ALA A 121 14.71 -15.07 -6.32
CA ALA A 121 14.02 -14.14 -5.43
C ALA A 121 12.55 -14.50 -5.16
N ASP A 122 11.88 -15.22 -6.06
CA ASP A 122 10.50 -15.68 -5.86
C ASP A 122 10.33 -16.62 -4.65
N LYS A 123 11.42 -17.26 -4.22
CA LYS A 123 11.44 -18.22 -3.12
C LYS A 123 11.96 -17.61 -1.82
N MET A 124 12.03 -16.29 -1.73
CA MET A 124 12.60 -15.60 -0.57
C MET A 124 11.68 -14.48 -0.10
N ASP A 125 11.62 -14.33 1.22
CA ASP A 125 11.01 -13.16 1.84
C ASP A 125 11.97 -11.96 1.75
N PRO A 126 11.59 -10.82 1.12
CA PRO A 126 12.50 -9.70 0.91
C PRO A 126 12.87 -8.94 2.20
N GLY A 127 12.10 -9.09 3.29
CA GLY A 127 12.38 -8.42 4.56
C GLY A 127 13.21 -9.26 5.54
N SER A 128 13.20 -10.59 5.39
CA SER A 128 13.94 -11.49 6.29
C SER A 128 14.97 -12.38 5.59
N TYR A 129 14.99 -12.42 4.26
CA TYR A 129 15.81 -13.29 3.40
C TYR A 129 15.63 -14.79 3.69
N ARG A 130 14.53 -15.16 4.34
CA ARG A 130 14.18 -16.56 4.59
C ARG A 130 13.50 -17.16 3.38
N ALA A 131 13.81 -18.43 3.11
CA ALA A 131 13.17 -19.16 2.02
C ALA A 131 11.68 -19.42 2.33
N GLY A 132 10.82 -19.25 1.33
CA GLY A 132 9.39 -19.48 1.43
C GLY A 132 8.62 -18.89 0.24
N GLU A 133 7.44 -19.45 -0.05
CA GLU A 133 6.57 -19.00 -1.15
C GLU A 133 5.46 -18.04 -0.67
N GLY A 134 5.15 -18.03 0.63
CA GLY A 134 4.20 -17.11 1.25
C GLY A 134 4.43 -15.62 0.95
N PRO A 135 5.69 -15.12 0.87
CA PRO A 135 5.94 -13.74 0.50
C PRO A 135 5.42 -13.38 -0.89
N LEU A 136 5.69 -14.21 -1.90
CA LEU A 136 5.20 -13.97 -3.26
C LEU A 136 3.68 -13.92 -3.32
N ARG A 137 2.98 -14.77 -2.56
CA ARG A 137 1.51 -14.74 -2.48
C ARG A 137 0.96 -13.40 -1.98
N ALA A 138 1.65 -12.74 -1.04
CA ALA A 138 1.27 -11.40 -0.60
C ALA A 138 1.36 -10.37 -1.73
N PHE A 139 2.43 -10.42 -2.53
CA PHE A 139 2.60 -9.53 -3.70
C PHE A 139 1.59 -9.83 -4.81
N ILE A 140 1.30 -11.10 -5.09
CA ILE A 140 0.25 -11.50 -6.03
C ILE A 140 -1.11 -10.98 -5.55
N ALA A 141 -1.42 -11.13 -4.26
CA ALA A 141 -2.68 -10.64 -3.71
C ALA A 141 -2.80 -9.11 -3.83
N ALA A 142 -1.76 -8.36 -3.48
CA ALA A 142 -1.75 -6.91 -3.58
C ALA A 142 -1.90 -6.43 -5.03
N THR A 143 -1.19 -7.08 -5.96
CA THR A 143 -1.28 -6.78 -7.38
C THR A 143 -2.68 -7.11 -7.92
N ALA A 144 -3.20 -8.30 -7.62
CA ALA A 144 -4.55 -8.68 -8.00
C ALA A 144 -5.61 -7.69 -7.47
N ALA A 145 -5.46 -7.21 -6.24
CA ALA A 145 -6.32 -6.19 -5.66
C ALA A 145 -6.33 -4.89 -6.48
N GLU A 146 -5.14 -4.38 -6.83
CA GLU A 146 -4.98 -3.16 -7.63
C GLU A 146 -5.58 -3.30 -9.04
N PHE A 147 -5.49 -4.47 -9.66
CA PHE A 147 -6.08 -4.74 -10.97
C PHE A 147 -7.57 -5.14 -10.92
N GLY A 148 -8.13 -5.39 -9.74
CA GLY A 148 -9.53 -5.78 -9.54
C GLY A 148 -9.82 -7.28 -9.69
N ASP A 149 -8.79 -8.14 -9.68
CA ASP A 149 -8.92 -9.60 -9.73
C ASP A 149 -9.20 -10.19 -8.34
N GLU A 150 -10.44 -10.00 -7.89
CA GLU A 150 -10.90 -10.36 -6.55
C GLU A 150 -10.70 -11.84 -6.19
N LYS A 151 -10.91 -12.74 -7.17
CA LYS A 151 -10.75 -14.19 -6.97
C LYS A 151 -9.29 -14.54 -6.61
N ILE A 152 -8.34 -14.08 -7.43
CA ILE A 152 -6.91 -14.32 -7.21
C ILE A 152 -6.46 -13.66 -5.90
N ARG A 153 -6.94 -12.44 -5.62
CA ARG A 153 -6.64 -11.74 -4.36
C ARG A 153 -7.04 -12.58 -3.15
N SER A 154 -8.29 -13.04 -3.11
CA SER A 154 -8.83 -13.80 -1.98
C SER A 154 -8.10 -15.13 -1.80
N GLU A 155 -7.94 -15.90 -2.88
CA GLU A 155 -7.27 -17.22 -2.82
C GLU A 155 -5.78 -17.10 -2.45
N ALA A 156 -5.08 -16.07 -2.92
CA ALA A 156 -3.69 -15.83 -2.54
C ALA A 156 -3.55 -15.40 -1.06
N LEU A 157 -4.50 -14.63 -0.54
CA LEU A 157 -4.54 -14.25 0.89
C LEU A 157 -4.80 -15.45 1.81
N GLU A 158 -5.64 -16.39 1.39
CA GLU A 158 -5.95 -17.62 2.14
C GLU A 158 -4.74 -18.54 2.29
N GLN A 159 -3.79 -18.45 1.36
CA GLN A 159 -2.58 -19.27 1.32
C GLN A 159 -1.34 -18.59 1.92
N LEU A 160 -1.51 -17.50 2.69
CA LEU A 160 -0.36 -16.82 3.33
C LEU A 160 0.23 -17.66 4.45
N ASP A 161 1.57 -17.73 4.50
CA ASP A 161 2.30 -18.44 5.55
C ASP A 161 2.25 -17.69 6.89
N ASN A 162 2.30 -18.43 7.99
CA ASN A 162 2.56 -17.85 9.31
C ASN A 162 4.06 -17.51 9.41
N GLY A 163 4.40 -16.28 9.84
CA GLY A 163 5.80 -15.87 10.07
C GLY A 163 6.46 -15.03 8.97
N LEU A 164 5.65 -14.34 8.14
CA LEU A 164 6.13 -13.34 7.17
C LEU A 164 6.90 -12.20 7.86
N SER A 165 7.88 -11.62 7.17
CA SER A 165 8.58 -10.43 7.68
C SER A 165 7.66 -9.21 7.81
N ALA A 166 8.09 -8.20 8.55
CA ALA A 166 7.34 -6.95 8.68
C ALA A 166 7.04 -6.31 7.31
N THR A 167 8.00 -6.30 6.39
CA THR A 167 7.83 -5.81 5.02
C THR A 167 6.72 -6.55 4.29
N THR A 168 6.76 -7.88 4.31
CA THR A 168 5.76 -8.72 3.64
C THR A 168 4.39 -8.61 4.31
N GLN A 169 4.33 -8.45 5.64
CA GLN A 169 3.08 -8.20 6.36
C GLN A 169 2.41 -6.88 5.95
N VAL A 170 3.19 -5.83 5.69
CA VAL A 170 2.65 -4.57 5.13
C VAL A 170 2.04 -4.78 3.75
N ILE A 171 2.67 -5.58 2.89
CA ILE A 171 2.11 -5.93 1.57
C ILE A 171 0.84 -6.77 1.71
N ALA A 172 0.83 -7.74 2.63
CA ALA A 172 -0.38 -8.53 2.91
C ALA A 172 -1.51 -7.68 3.52
N LEU A 173 -1.19 -6.64 4.30
CA LEU A 173 -2.17 -5.68 4.78
C LEU A 173 -2.68 -4.82 3.62
N MET A 174 -1.79 -4.33 2.76
CA MET A 174 -2.15 -3.60 1.54
C MET A 174 -3.13 -4.41 0.70
N ALA A 175 -2.86 -5.70 0.45
CA ALA A 175 -3.75 -6.60 -0.28
C ALA A 175 -5.15 -6.76 0.34
N ARG A 176 -5.29 -6.59 1.67
CA ARG A 176 -6.59 -6.64 2.36
C ARG A 176 -7.35 -5.32 2.31
N LEU A 177 -6.67 -4.20 2.13
CA LEU A 177 -7.23 -2.86 2.19
C LEU A 177 -7.50 -2.26 0.80
N VAL A 178 -6.55 -2.43 -0.11
CA VAL A 178 -6.56 -1.89 -1.47
C VAL A 178 -7.65 -2.57 -2.30
N LYS A 179 -8.35 -1.76 -3.09
CA LYS A 179 -9.25 -2.18 -4.15
C LYS A 179 -8.70 -1.76 -5.51
N GLN A 180 -9.47 -2.07 -6.55
CA GLN A 180 -9.12 -1.76 -7.93
C GLN A 180 -8.71 -0.28 -8.07
N ARG A 181 -7.50 -0.07 -8.56
CA ARG A 181 -6.88 1.24 -8.84
C ARG A 181 -6.65 2.13 -7.62
N ASP A 182 -6.74 1.65 -6.40
CA ASP A 182 -6.52 2.50 -5.23
C ASP A 182 -5.08 3.03 -5.17
N LEU A 183 -4.06 2.24 -5.58
CA LEU A 183 -2.67 2.71 -5.62
C LEU A 183 -2.47 3.77 -6.71
N ALA A 184 -3.03 3.53 -7.91
CA ALA A 184 -3.02 4.51 -8.99
C ALA A 184 -3.69 5.83 -8.54
N ASN A 185 -4.87 5.74 -7.93
CA ASN A 185 -5.64 6.89 -7.47
C ASN A 185 -4.94 7.63 -6.32
N ALA A 186 -4.31 6.90 -5.39
CA ALA A 186 -3.51 7.51 -4.32
C ALA A 186 -2.35 8.35 -4.90
N THR A 187 -1.74 7.90 -5.99
CA THR A 187 -0.66 8.61 -6.69
C THR A 187 -1.20 9.82 -7.47
N LEU A 188 -2.24 9.61 -8.29
CA LEU A 188 -2.77 10.60 -9.23
C LEU A 188 -3.65 11.69 -8.59
N HIS A 189 -4.40 11.33 -7.56
CA HIS A 189 -5.42 12.18 -6.96
C HIS A 189 -5.13 12.46 -5.49
N GLY A 190 -4.57 11.46 -4.79
CA GLY A 190 -4.33 11.53 -3.35
C GLY A 190 -5.62 11.50 -2.53
N PRO A 191 -5.56 11.85 -1.24
CA PRO A 191 -6.73 11.84 -0.37
C PRO A 191 -7.74 12.92 -0.78
N SER A 192 -9.02 12.68 -0.50
CA SER A 192 -10.07 13.69 -0.70
C SER A 192 -9.88 14.88 0.25
N LYS A 193 -10.52 16.01 -0.05
CA LYS A 193 -10.45 17.21 0.81
C LYS A 193 -10.99 16.91 2.21
N GLU A 194 -12.06 16.12 2.28
CA GLU A 194 -12.71 15.72 3.53
C GLU A 194 -11.78 14.85 4.39
N ALA A 195 -10.98 13.98 3.77
CA ALA A 195 -9.98 13.19 4.49
C ALA A 195 -8.85 14.07 5.06
N LEU A 196 -8.50 15.17 4.39
CA LEU A 196 -7.47 16.11 4.84
C LEU A 196 -7.98 17.07 5.93
N SER A 197 -9.26 17.44 5.93
CA SER A 197 -9.84 18.40 6.88
C SER A 197 -10.65 17.77 8.00
N GLY A 198 -10.97 16.49 7.90
CA GLY A 198 -11.85 15.81 8.85
C GLY A 198 -11.24 15.62 10.24
N SER A 199 -12.12 15.38 11.22
CA SER A 199 -11.75 15.02 12.59
C SER A 199 -10.79 13.81 12.61
N ILE A 200 -9.80 13.85 13.49
CA ILE A 200 -8.79 12.79 13.64
C ILE A 200 -8.68 12.31 15.09
N LEU A 201 -8.19 11.08 15.25
CA LEU A 201 -7.63 10.59 16.50
C LEU A 201 -6.16 11.01 16.53
N GLU A 202 -5.83 11.99 17.37
CA GLU A 202 -4.47 12.53 17.49
C GLU A 202 -3.66 11.78 18.55
N GLU A 203 -4.30 11.44 19.68
CA GLU A 203 -3.61 10.79 20.79
C GLU A 203 -4.30 9.48 21.15
N ALA A 204 -3.52 8.40 21.16
CA ALA A 204 -3.88 7.12 21.77
C ALA A 204 -2.63 6.54 22.45
N PRO A 205 -2.71 6.12 23.72
CA PRO A 205 -1.55 5.61 24.44
C PRO A 205 -1.09 4.27 23.85
N PHE A 206 0.12 4.23 23.29
CA PHE A 206 0.74 3.01 22.76
C PHE A 206 1.80 2.49 23.75
N PRO A 207 1.87 1.17 24.02
CA PRO A 207 1.16 0.07 23.37
C PRO A 207 -0.21 -0.30 23.99
N GLU A 208 -0.74 0.48 24.93
CA GLU A 208 -1.95 0.15 25.68
C GLU A 208 -3.23 0.15 24.83
N VAL A 209 -3.26 0.95 23.77
CA VAL A 209 -4.36 1.07 22.81
C VAL A 209 -3.83 0.87 21.40
N LEU A 210 -4.43 -0.08 20.69
CA LEU A 210 -4.14 -0.38 19.29
C LEU A 210 -5.28 0.14 18.41
N VAL A 211 -4.94 0.97 17.42
CA VAL A 211 -5.93 1.57 16.50
C VAL A 211 -6.10 0.66 15.29
N ALA A 212 -7.30 0.11 15.11
CA ALA A 212 -7.67 -0.69 13.95
C ALA A 212 -8.41 0.13 12.88
N LYS A 213 -9.09 1.21 13.28
CA LYS A 213 -9.75 2.16 12.38
C LYS A 213 -9.76 3.55 13.03
N ALA A 214 -9.48 4.58 12.24
CA ALA A 214 -9.78 5.96 12.57
C ALA A 214 -10.19 6.68 11.28
N TYR A 215 -11.49 6.81 11.04
CA TYR A 215 -12.02 7.31 9.77
C TYR A 215 -13.00 8.45 9.98
N SER A 216 -12.75 9.57 9.29
CA SER A 216 -13.64 10.73 9.28
C SER A 216 -14.65 10.61 8.14
N GLU A 217 -15.90 10.31 8.48
CA GLU A 217 -17.01 10.25 7.54
C GLU A 217 -17.52 11.67 7.26
N TYR A 218 -17.41 12.10 5.99
CA TYR A 218 -17.76 13.44 5.51
C TYR A 218 -17.14 14.59 6.31
N GLY A 219 -15.98 14.35 6.91
CA GLY A 219 -15.23 15.33 7.69
C GLY A 219 -15.86 15.75 9.03
N LYS A 220 -16.94 15.09 9.48
CA LYS A 220 -17.67 15.50 10.70
C LYS A 220 -17.81 14.39 11.72
N LYS A 221 -18.06 13.16 11.26
CA LYS A 221 -18.26 12.00 12.11
C LYS A 221 -16.98 11.18 12.16
N LEU A 222 -16.48 10.89 13.34
CA LEU A 222 -15.26 10.08 13.51
C LEU A 222 -15.65 8.67 13.95
N ASP A 223 -15.34 7.68 13.13
CA ASP A 223 -15.54 6.25 13.42
C ASP A 223 -14.20 5.61 13.79
N LEU A 224 -14.06 5.27 15.06
CA LEU A 224 -12.89 4.64 15.64
C LEU A 224 -13.18 3.17 15.94
N VAL A 225 -12.21 2.30 15.65
CA VAL A 225 -12.16 0.94 16.17
C VAL A 225 -10.82 0.76 16.86
N VAL A 226 -10.85 0.46 18.15
CA VAL A 226 -9.67 0.33 19.00
C VAL A 226 -9.69 -0.98 19.77
N TYR A 227 -8.51 -1.45 20.16
CA TYR A 227 -8.30 -2.64 20.99
C TYR A 227 -7.40 -2.28 22.16
N ASN A 228 -7.58 -2.91 23.32
CA ASN A 228 -6.58 -2.89 24.38
C ASN A 228 -5.40 -3.75 23.97
N GLY A 229 -4.18 -3.24 24.14
CA GLY A 229 -2.96 -3.99 23.82
C GLY A 229 -2.65 -5.10 24.82
N LYS A 230 -3.06 -4.95 26.08
CA LYS A 230 -2.92 -5.98 27.14
C LYS A 230 -4.24 -6.14 27.90
N ASP A 231 -4.40 -5.45 29.01
CA ASP A 231 -5.58 -5.54 29.87
C ASP A 231 -6.67 -4.56 29.43
N ALA A 232 -7.93 -4.97 29.62
CA ALA A 232 -9.06 -4.06 29.42
C ALA A 232 -9.02 -2.93 30.45
N GLY A 233 -9.44 -1.73 30.06
CA GLY A 233 -9.30 -0.55 30.90
C GLY A 233 -10.02 0.68 30.38
N VAL A 234 -9.84 1.80 31.08
CA VAL A 234 -10.28 3.12 30.64
C VAL A 234 -9.04 3.87 30.16
N PHE A 235 -9.06 4.32 28.92
CA PHE A 235 -7.94 4.99 28.28
C PHE A 235 -8.38 6.34 27.75
N LYS A 236 -7.53 7.36 27.95
CA LYS A 236 -7.76 8.70 27.45
C LYS A 236 -7.38 8.76 25.98
N LEU A 237 -8.30 9.18 25.12
CA LEU A 237 -8.10 9.39 23.69
C LEU A 237 -8.20 10.88 23.35
N GLY A 238 -7.23 11.40 22.62
CA GLY A 238 -7.18 12.79 22.16
C GLY A 238 -7.68 12.92 20.73
N LEU A 239 -8.57 13.89 20.53
CA LEU A 239 -9.26 14.15 19.28
C LEU A 239 -8.89 15.55 18.80
N GLU A 240 -8.65 15.70 17.50
CA GLU A 240 -8.35 16.99 16.88
C GLU A 240 -9.20 17.23 15.62
N ARG A 241 -9.18 18.48 15.15
CA ARG A 241 -9.92 18.96 13.97
C ARG A 241 -11.43 18.79 14.12
N LEU A 242 -11.92 18.86 15.35
CA LEU A 242 -13.34 19.00 15.64
C LEU A 242 -13.80 20.42 15.31
N ILE A 243 -15.11 20.58 15.12
CA ILE A 243 -15.74 21.90 14.98
C ILE A 243 -15.56 22.62 16.33
N PRO A 244 -14.88 23.78 16.38
CA PRO A 244 -14.61 24.47 17.64
C PRO A 244 -15.87 24.77 18.45
N SER A 245 -15.79 24.59 19.77
CA SER A 245 -16.91 24.82 20.70
C SER A 245 -18.17 23.99 20.45
N LYS A 246 -18.15 23.03 19.53
CA LYS A 246 -19.30 22.15 19.25
C LYS A 246 -19.29 20.95 20.19
N GLN A 247 -20.48 20.54 20.63
CA GLN A 247 -20.66 19.34 21.41
C GLN A 247 -20.83 18.13 20.49
N TYR A 248 -20.24 17.01 20.90
CA TYR A 248 -20.26 15.74 20.20
C TYR A 248 -20.83 14.65 21.09
N SER A 249 -21.72 13.81 20.56
CA SER A 249 -22.14 12.59 21.25
C SER A 249 -21.11 11.48 21.03
N VAL A 250 -20.86 10.68 22.06
CA VAL A 250 -19.98 9.51 22.01
C VAL A 250 -20.84 8.26 22.07
N SER A 251 -20.72 7.35 21.10
CA SER A 251 -21.59 6.15 21.03
C SER A 251 -21.45 5.20 22.23
N THR A 252 -20.33 5.24 22.93
CA THR A 252 -20.11 4.47 24.17
C THR A 252 -20.75 5.11 25.41
N GLY A 253 -21.41 6.26 25.25
CA GLY A 253 -22.10 6.99 26.30
C GLY A 253 -21.48 8.37 26.54
N GLY A 254 -22.34 9.32 26.89
CA GLY A 254 -21.94 10.69 27.21
C GLY A 254 -21.72 11.59 25.98
N SER A 255 -21.09 12.72 26.24
CA SER A 255 -20.77 13.73 25.23
C SER A 255 -19.48 14.44 25.60
N VAL A 256 -18.82 15.03 24.60
CA VAL A 256 -17.62 15.84 24.79
C VAL A 256 -17.76 17.12 23.99
N THR A 257 -17.26 18.23 24.53
CA THR A 257 -17.26 19.51 23.83
C THR A 257 -15.85 19.80 23.34
N ALA A 258 -15.73 20.13 22.05
CA ALA A 258 -14.48 20.59 21.49
C ALA A 258 -14.11 21.96 22.06
N ASP A 259 -12.84 22.18 22.36
CA ASP A 259 -12.34 23.48 22.77
C ASP A 259 -12.30 24.48 21.60
N GLY A 260 -11.82 25.70 21.85
CA GLY A 260 -11.69 26.74 20.83
C GLY A 260 -10.67 26.40 19.72
N ALA A 261 -9.79 25.42 19.93
CA ALA A 261 -8.84 24.93 18.95
C ALA A 261 -9.35 23.66 18.21
N GLY A 262 -10.57 23.21 18.48
CA GLY A 262 -11.13 22.01 17.87
C GLY A 262 -10.55 20.72 18.44
N LYS A 263 -10.08 20.74 19.69
CA LYS A 263 -9.56 19.56 20.40
C LYS A 263 -10.53 19.07 21.46
N ALA A 264 -10.50 17.77 21.73
CA ALA A 264 -11.26 17.18 22.83
C ALA A 264 -10.57 15.92 23.36
N TYR A 265 -10.91 15.52 24.58
CA TYR A 265 -10.47 14.26 25.16
C TYR A 265 -11.67 13.45 25.64
N ILE A 266 -11.62 12.14 25.40
CA ILE A 266 -12.60 11.20 25.93
C ILE A 266 -11.91 10.11 26.74
N ASP A 267 -12.56 9.68 27.82
CA ASP A 267 -12.18 8.50 28.57
C ASP A 267 -12.97 7.30 28.01
N ALA A 268 -12.28 6.46 27.23
CA ALA A 268 -12.89 5.33 26.54
C ALA A 268 -12.66 4.03 27.31
N LYS A 269 -13.74 3.31 27.65
CA LYS A 269 -13.66 1.95 28.17
C LYS A 269 -13.40 0.98 27.01
N ILE A 270 -12.21 0.39 26.97
CA ILE A 270 -11.77 -0.49 25.88
C ILE A 270 -11.62 -1.92 26.42
N ASN A 271 -12.31 -2.86 25.78
CA ASN A 271 -12.21 -4.30 26.06
C ASN A 271 -12.40 -5.10 24.76
N GLY A 272 -11.33 -5.68 24.25
CA GLY A 272 -11.27 -6.23 22.90
C GLY A 272 -11.61 -5.18 21.85
N ARG A 273 -12.25 -5.62 20.76
CA ARG A 273 -12.69 -4.74 19.67
C ARG A 273 -13.77 -3.78 20.16
N THR A 274 -13.41 -2.51 20.33
CA THR A 274 -14.32 -1.46 20.80
C THR A 274 -14.52 -0.43 19.69
N GLN A 275 -15.77 -0.25 19.26
CA GLN A 275 -16.12 0.79 18.28
C GLN A 275 -16.62 2.04 19.00
N ILE A 276 -16.09 3.20 18.62
CA ILE A 276 -16.45 4.50 19.17
C ILE A 276 -16.80 5.41 18.00
N ILE A 277 -18.03 5.90 17.97
CA ILE A 277 -18.50 6.85 16.98
C ILE A 277 -18.68 8.20 17.67
N LEU A 278 -18.00 9.20 17.13
CA LEU A 278 -18.13 10.60 17.53
C LEU A 278 -18.92 11.35 16.46
N GLN A 279 -19.97 12.05 16.84
CA GLN A 279 -20.78 12.85 15.91
C GLN A 279 -21.23 14.17 16.57
N PRO A 280 -21.27 15.30 15.83
CA PRO A 280 -21.78 16.55 16.36
C PRO A 280 -23.25 16.40 16.78
N ILE A 281 -23.61 16.95 17.93
CA ILE A 281 -25.01 17.10 18.35
C ILE A 281 -25.57 18.34 17.66
N GLU A 282 -26.74 18.25 17.03
CA GLU A 282 -27.40 19.40 16.40
C GLU A 282 -27.65 20.53 17.40
#